data_AF-A0A7X7GS70-F1
#
_entry.id   AF-A0A7X7GS70-F1
#
_cell.length_a   1.000
_cell.length_b   1.000
_cell.length_c   1.000
_cell.angle_alpha   90.00
_cell.angle_beta   90.00
_cell.angle_gamma   90.00
#
_symmetry.space_group_name_H-M   'P 1'
#
loop_
_entity.id
_entity.type
_entity.pdbx_description
1 polymer ?
#
loop_
_entity_poly.entity_id
_entity_poly.type
_entity_poly.pdbx_seq_one_letter_code
_entity_poly.pdbx_strand_id
1 'polypeptide(L)' 'MDDQKRINELERWERMHQELATEVSNLERRAFLTPEEQRRITHLKKQKLAAKDRLFELRRAPA' A
#
# COMPACT_ATOMS: atom_id res chain seq x y z
N MET A 1 22.63 7.11 -12.21
CA MET A 1 21.95 7.91 -11.14
C MET A 1 20.48 7.47 -11.03
N ASP A 2 19.95 6.95 -12.12
CA ASP A 2 18.57 6.53 -12.35
C ASP A 2 18.22 5.25 -11.58
N ASP A 3 19.15 4.31 -11.44
CA ASP A 3 18.97 3.10 -10.62
C ASP A 3 18.74 3.42 -9.13
N GLN A 4 19.51 4.35 -8.56
CA GLN A 4 19.34 4.73 -7.16
C GLN A 4 17.99 5.43 -6.91
N LYS A 5 17.54 6.26 -7.86
CA LYS A 5 16.19 6.85 -7.80
C LYS A 5 15.12 5.77 -7.80
N ARG A 6 15.26 4.79 -8.70
CA ARG A 6 14.32 3.68 -8.83
C ARG A 6 14.28 2.79 -7.59
N ILE A 7 15.43 2.48 -6.99
CA ILE A 7 15.53 1.75 -5.73
C ILE A 7 14.81 2.53 -4.62
N ASN A 8 15.09 3.83 -4.48
CA ASN A 8 14.44 4.67 -3.47
C ASN A 8 12.91 4.74 -3.67
N GLU A 9 12.44 4.79 -4.91
CA GLU A 9 11.01 4.76 -5.22
C GLU A 9 10.38 3.41 -4.85
N LEU A 10 11.02 2.30 -5.20
CA LEU A 10 10.57 0.96 -4.80
C LEU A 10 10.47 0.83 -3.29
N GLU A 11 11.49 1.24 -2.54
CA GLU A 11 11.48 1.21 -1.07
C GLU A 11 10.34 2.06 -0.48
N ARG A 12 10.10 3.24 -1.05
CA ARG A 12 9.01 4.12 -0.61
C ARG A 12 7.64 3.47 -0.82
N TRP A 13 7.39 2.93 -2.01
CA TRP A 13 6.12 2.28 -2.32
C TRP A 13 5.92 0.98 -1.52
N GLU A 14 7.00 0.25 -1.23
CA GLU A 14 6.96 -0.97 -0.42
C GLU A 14 6.62 -0.66 1.03
N ARG A 15 7.27 0.35 1.62
CA ARG A 15 6.96 0.82 2.98
C ARG A 15 5.49 1.25 3.08
N MET A 16 5.02 2.08 2.13
CA MET A 16 3.63 2.53 2.15
C MET A 16 2.64 1.36 1.99
N HIS A 17 2.92 0.39 1.11
CA HIS A 17 2.08 -0.80 0.98
C HIS A 17 2.02 -1.61 2.28
N GLN A 18 3.14 -1.76 3.00
CA GLN A 18 3.19 -2.46 4.28
C GLN A 18 2.44 -1.72 5.40
N GLU A 19 2.56 -0.39 5.46
CA GLU A 19 1.83 0.44 6.41
C GLU A 19 0.32 0.32 6.20
N LEU A 20 -0.14 0.45 4.95
CA LEU A 20 -1.55 0.28 4.59
C LEU A 20 -2.04 -1.14 4.87
N ALA A 21 -1.21 -2.16 4.64
CA ALA A 21 -1.55 -3.54 4.97
C ALA A 21 -1.72 -3.74 6.49
N THR A 22 -0.88 -3.10 7.29
CA THR A 22 -0.95 -3.15 8.76
C THR A 22 -2.22 -2.47 9.26
N GLU A 23 -2.54 -1.27 8.77
CA GLU A 23 -3.77 -0.57 9.14
C GLU A 23 -5.04 -1.34 8.75
N VAL A 24 -5.08 -1.91 7.54
CA VAL A 24 -6.19 -2.78 7.13
C VAL A 24 -6.31 -3.98 8.07
N SER A 25 -5.20 -4.65 8.40
CA SER A 25 -5.19 -5.82 9.29
C SER A 25 -5.67 -5.47 10.70
N ASN A 26 -5.30 -4.30 11.22
CA ASN A 26 -5.73 -3.83 12.53
C ASN A 26 -7.24 -3.59 12.58
N LEU A 27 -7.83 -3.02 11.51
CA LEU A 27 -9.27 -2.84 11.41
C LEU A 27 -9.98 -4.19 11.19
N GLU A 28 -9.46 -5.09 10.35
CA GLU A 28 -10.08 -6.40 10.10
C GLU A 28 -10.09 -7.32 11.33
N ARG A 29 -9.18 -7.11 12.28
CA ARG A 29 -9.18 -7.83 13.56
C ARG A 29 -10.33 -7.41 14.51
N ARG A 30 -10.97 -6.26 14.28
CA ARG A 30 -12.09 -5.80 15.11
C ARG A 30 -13.35 -6.58 14.74
N ALA A 31 -14.00 -7.18 15.74
CA ALA A 31 -15.23 -7.95 15.54
C ALA A 31 -16.37 -7.11 14.93
N PHE A 32 -16.41 -5.82 15.24
CA PHE A 32 -17.36 -4.86 14.69
C PHE A 32 -16.64 -3.57 14.34
N LEU A 33 -16.92 -3.05 13.15
CA LEU A 33 -16.44 -1.76 12.67
C LEU A 33 -17.57 -0.75 12.71
N THR A 34 -17.27 0.46 13.16
CA THR A 34 -18.18 1.59 12.97
C THR A 34 -18.33 1.93 11.48
N PRO A 35 -19.38 2.65 11.07
CA PRO A 35 -19.56 3.07 9.68
C PRO A 35 -18.37 3.87 9.13
N GLU A 36 -17.73 4.70 9.98
CA GLU A 36 -16.54 5.46 9.62
C GLU A 36 -15.33 4.55 9.36
N GLU A 37 -15.12 3.56 10.22
CA GLU A 37 -14.06 2.58 10.04
C GLU A 37 -14.29 1.69 8.82
N GLN A 38 -15.54 1.39 8.49
CA GLN A 38 -15.91 0.61 7.31
C GLN A 38 -15.65 1.38 6.01
N ARG A 39 -15.82 2.70 6.04
CA ARG A 39 -15.37 3.59 4.95
C ARG A 39 -13.84 3.66 4.90
N ARG A 40 -13.19 3.79 6.06
CA ARG A 40 -11.73 3.87 6.18
C ARG A 40 -11.05 2.60 5.65
N ILE A 41 -11.50 1.41 6.04
CA ILE A 41 -10.94 0.15 5.53
C ILE A 41 -11.11 0.02 4.01
N THR A 42 -12.27 0.43 3.48
CA THR A 42 -12.51 0.44 2.02
C THR A 42 -11.52 1.38 1.32
N HIS A 43 -11.27 2.55 1.90
CA HIS A 43 -10.32 3.51 1.38
C HIS A 43 -8.87 2.99 1.47
N LEU A 44 -8.47 2.44 2.61
CA LEU A 44 -7.14 1.84 2.81
C LEU A 44 -6.87 0.68 1.86
N LYS A 45 -7.88 -0.19 1.60
CA LYS A 45 -7.76 -1.27 0.62
C LYS A 45 -7.52 -0.75 -0.79
N LYS A 46 -8.20 0.34 -1.21
CA LYS A 46 -7.96 0.99 -2.50
C LYS A 46 -6.54 1.56 -2.59
N GLN A 47 -6.08 2.26 -1.56
CA GLN A 47 -4.71 2.77 -1.51
C GLN A 47 -3.68 1.65 -1.56
N LYS A 48 -3.92 0.55 -0.82
CA LYS A 48 -3.04 -0.63 -0.82
C LYS A 48 -2.95 -1.25 -2.21
N LEU A 49 -4.08 -1.38 -2.92
CA LEU A 49 -4.09 -1.88 -4.28
C LEU A 49 -3.27 -0.97 -5.22
N ALA A 50 -3.50 0.34 -5.17
CA ALA A 50 -2.74 1.30 -5.97
C ALA A 50 -1.24 1.26 -5.69
N ALA A 51 -0.84 1.12 -4.41
CA ALA A 51 0.56 0.98 -4.03
C ALA A 51 1.19 -0.31 -4.56
N LYS A 52 0.45 -1.42 -4.51
CA LYS A 52 0.88 -2.70 -5.10
C LYS A 52 1.03 -2.61 -6.61
N ASP A 53 0.09 -1.96 -7.30
CA ASP A 53 0.15 -1.76 -8.75
C ASP A 53 1.39 -0.95 -9.12
N ARG A 54 1.67 0.15 -8.40
CA ARG A 54 2.89 0.95 -8.59
C ARG A 54 4.17 0.16 -8.37
N LEU A 55 4.22 -0.68 -7.33
CA LEU A 55 5.36 -1.59 -7.11
C LEU A 55 5.53 -2.56 -8.28
N PHE A 56 4.43 -3.10 -8.80
CA PHE A 56 4.49 -4.04 -9.92
C PHE A 56 4.97 -3.36 -11.20
N GLU A 57 4.49 -2.15 -11.50
CA GLU A 57 4.97 -1.32 -12.61
C GLU A 57 6.47 -1.01 -12.49
N LEU A 58 6.91 -0.54 -11.31
CA LEU A 58 8.31 -0.21 -11.02
C LEU A 58 9.22 -1.44 -11.03
N ARG A 59 8.72 -2.65 -10.73
CA ARG A 59 9.48 -3.90 -10.86
C ARG A 59 9.53 -4.42 -12.28
N ARG A 60 8.48 -4.20 -13.08
CA ARG A 60 8.35 -4.72 -14.45
C ARG A 60 9.06 -3.86 -15.50
N ALA A 61 9.23 -2.56 -15.26
CA ALA A 61 9.94 -1.69 -16.20
C ALA A 61 11.37 -2.22 -16.46
N PRO A 62 11.89 -2.23 -17.69
CA PRO A 62 13.32 -2.50 -17.91
C PRO A 62 14.15 -1.39 -17.24
N ALA A 63 15.35 -1.73 -16.74
CA ALA A 63 16.31 -0.75 -16.21
C ALA A 63 16.81 0.17 -17.32
#